data_AF-A0A803R9S3-F1
#
_entry.id   AF-A0A803R9S3-F1
#
_cell.length_a   1.000
_cell.length_b   1.000
_cell.length_c   1.000
_cell.angle_alpha   90.00
_cell.angle_beta   90.00
_cell.angle_gamma   90.00
#
_symmetry.space_group_name_H-M   'P 1'
#
loop_
_entity.id
_entity.type
_entity.pdbx_description
1 polymer ?
#
loop_
_entity_poly.entity_id
_entity_poly.type
_entity_poly.pdbx_seq_one_letter_code
_entity_poly.pdbx_strand_id
1 'polypeptide(L)'
;MQAISKGLEKVVQELTASENDGPISANFCKSLKEFLSHAEAEVRSLASLYSGVGRNADALALYFGEDPARCPFEQVVSTMLNFVRMFIRAHNENCKHLEFEKRKAQKEAENEKLKLGASKREPQHLIQSSLKSGNIK
;
A
#
# COMPACT_ATOMS: atom_id res chain seq x y z
N MET A 1 -6.28 -7.67 25.67
CA MET A 1 -5.84 -8.83 26.49
C MET A 1 -6.18 -8.70 27.97
N GLN A 2 -5.75 -7.65 28.67
CA GLN A 2 -5.90 -7.56 30.13
C GLN A 2 -7.34 -7.75 30.65
N ALA A 3 -8.34 -7.13 30.02
CA ALA A 3 -9.74 -7.27 30.43
C ALA A 3 -10.25 -8.72 30.32
N ILE A 4 -9.81 -9.44 29.29
CA ILE A 4 -10.19 -10.83 29.04
C ILE A 4 -9.55 -11.73 30.11
N SER A 5 -8.25 -11.57 30.37
CA SER A 5 -7.54 -12.32 31.42
C SER A 5 -8.17 -12.10 32.80
N LYS A 6 -8.45 -10.83 33.16
CA LYS A 6 -9.15 -10.50 34.42
C LYS A 6 -10.56 -11.08 34.47
N GLY A 7 -11.27 -11.12 33.35
CA GLY A 7 -12.59 -11.74 33.26
C GLY A 7 -12.51 -13.23 33.58
N LEU A 8 -11.56 -13.94 32.98
CA LEU A 8 -11.33 -15.36 33.22
C LEU A 8 -10.95 -15.65 34.69
N GLU A 9 -10.06 -14.84 35.27
CA GLU A 9 -9.68 -14.93 36.70
C GLU A 9 -10.91 -14.85 37.62
N LYS A 10 -11.85 -13.93 37.33
CA LYS A 10 -13.08 -13.80 38.11
C LYS A 10 -13.97 -15.04 37.99
N VAL A 11 -14.05 -15.65 36.82
CA VAL A 11 -14.83 -16.89 36.62
C VAL A 11 -14.22 -18.05 37.40
N VAL A 12 -12.88 -18.14 37.47
CA VAL A 12 -12.18 -19.13 38.31
C VAL A 12 -12.46 -18.91 39.80
N GLN A 13 -12.47 -17.65 40.26
CA GLN A 13 -12.82 -17.30 41.63
C GLN A 13 -14.28 -17.68 41.95
N GLU A 14 -15.21 -17.40 41.03
CA GLU A 14 -16.63 -17.75 41.17
C GLU A 14 -16.83 -19.28 41.26
N LEU A 15 -16.09 -20.06 40.47
CA LEU A 15 -16.11 -21.51 40.59
C LEU A 15 -15.65 -21.96 41.99
N THR A 16 -14.55 -21.39 42.49
CA THR A 16 -14.02 -21.71 43.82
C THR A 16 -15.02 -21.36 44.93
N ALA A 17 -15.71 -20.22 44.80
CA ALA A 17 -16.73 -19.80 45.76
C ALA A 17 -17.92 -20.77 45.75
N SER A 18 -18.46 -21.07 44.57
CA SER A 18 -19.68 -21.86 44.40
C SER A 18 -19.54 -23.33 44.80
N GLU A 19 -18.34 -23.90 44.83
CA GLU A 19 -18.09 -25.25 45.36
C GLU A 19 -18.44 -25.38 46.86
N ASN A 20 -18.46 -24.27 47.60
CA ASN A 20 -18.81 -24.26 49.03
C ASN A 20 -20.32 -24.11 49.31
N ASP A 21 -21.15 -23.87 48.29
CA ASP A 21 -22.59 -23.62 48.45
C ASP A 21 -23.41 -24.91 48.66
N GLY A 22 -22.78 -26.08 48.54
CA GLY A 22 -23.44 -27.37 48.67
C GLY A 22 -24.31 -27.73 47.45
N PRO A 23 -25.32 -28.62 47.59
CA PRO A 23 -26.03 -29.21 46.45
C PRO A 23 -26.76 -28.21 45.55
N ILE A 24 -27.10 -27.02 46.07
CA ILE A 24 -27.85 -26.00 45.32
C ILE A 24 -27.06 -25.46 44.12
N SER A 25 -25.72 -25.43 44.20
CA SER A 25 -24.84 -24.92 43.14
C SER A 25 -24.31 -26.01 42.20
N ALA A 26 -24.71 -27.27 42.38
CA ALA A 26 -24.11 -28.40 41.64
C ALA A 26 -24.19 -28.24 40.11
N ASN A 27 -25.35 -27.81 39.59
CA ASN A 27 -25.52 -27.55 38.16
C ASN A 27 -24.69 -26.35 37.68
N PHE A 28 -24.57 -25.31 38.53
CA PHE A 28 -23.76 -24.13 38.21
C PHE A 28 -22.27 -24.47 38.15
N CYS A 29 -21.75 -25.21 39.13
CA CYS A 29 -20.37 -25.68 39.16
C CYS A 29 -20.04 -26.54 37.92
N LYS A 30 -20.95 -27.43 37.51
CA LYS A 30 -20.78 -28.24 36.31
C LYS A 30 -20.67 -27.37 35.05
N SER A 31 -21.61 -26.44 34.86
CA SER A 31 -21.60 -25.52 33.71
C SER A 31 -20.37 -24.62 33.69
N LEU A 32 -19.93 -24.12 34.85
CA LEU A 32 -18.72 -23.31 34.98
C LEU A 32 -17.45 -24.07 34.60
N LYS A 33 -17.31 -25.34 35.04
CA LYS A 33 -16.18 -26.20 34.68
C LYS A 33 -16.11 -26.44 33.17
N GLU A 34 -17.26 -26.74 32.56
CA GLU A 34 -17.35 -26.90 31.11
C GLU A 34 -17.04 -25.60 30.37
N PHE A 35 -17.53 -24.45 30.84
CA PHE A 35 -17.21 -23.15 30.25
C PHE A 35 -15.71 -22.84 30.36
N LEU A 36 -15.11 -23.00 31.55
CA LEU A 36 -13.72 -22.67 31.82
C LEU A 36 -12.76 -23.48 30.95
N SER A 37 -13.02 -24.78 30.73
CA SER A 37 -12.15 -25.60 29.89
C SER A 37 -12.03 -25.08 28.45
N HIS A 38 -13.12 -24.54 27.90
CA HIS A 38 -13.12 -23.92 26.58
C HIS A 38 -12.52 -22.50 26.63
N ALA A 39 -12.95 -21.68 27.58
CA ALA A 39 -12.52 -20.29 27.70
C ALA A 39 -11.00 -20.18 27.92
N GLU A 40 -10.41 -21.04 28.74
CA GLU A 40 -8.96 -21.07 28.97
C GLU A 40 -8.17 -21.37 27.69
N ALA A 41 -8.65 -22.31 26.88
CA ALA A 41 -8.02 -22.64 25.60
C ALA A 41 -8.07 -21.45 24.62
N GLU A 42 -9.23 -20.81 24.50
CA GLU A 42 -9.43 -19.63 23.65
C GLU A 42 -8.58 -18.45 24.11
N VAL A 43 -8.56 -18.15 25.42
CA VAL A 43 -7.75 -17.06 25.98
C VAL A 43 -6.25 -17.31 25.75
N ARG A 44 -5.80 -18.56 25.87
CA ARG A 44 -4.41 -18.94 25.58
C ARG A 44 -4.07 -18.75 24.09
N SER A 45 -4.95 -19.20 23.20
CA SER A 45 -4.79 -19.01 21.75
C SER A 45 -4.70 -17.52 21.39
N LEU A 46 -5.61 -16.72 21.94
CA LEU A 46 -5.63 -15.28 21.73
C LEU A 46 -4.38 -14.59 22.28
N ALA A 47 -3.89 -15.00 23.46
CA ALA A 47 -2.66 -14.47 24.04
C ALA A 47 -1.43 -14.76 23.16
N SER A 48 -1.34 -15.98 22.62
CA SER A 48 -0.28 -16.37 21.68
C SER A 48 -0.30 -15.48 20.42
N LEU A 49 -1.49 -15.30 19.82
CA LEU A 49 -1.67 -14.45 18.65
C LEU A 49 -1.29 -13.00 18.94
N TYR A 50 -1.79 -12.44 20.05
CA TYR A 50 -1.51 -11.07 20.45
C TYR A 50 -0.01 -10.83 20.67
N SER A 51 0.68 -11.77 21.33
CA SER A 51 2.13 -11.71 21.51
C SER A 51 2.89 -11.82 20.19
N GLY A 52 2.45 -12.70 19.28
CA GLY A 52 3.05 -12.85 17.96
C GLY A 52 2.95 -11.57 17.13
N VAL A 53 1.76 -10.95 17.09
CA VAL A 53 1.54 -9.69 16.37
C VAL A 53 2.38 -8.56 16.98
N GLY A 54 2.44 -8.44 18.31
CA GLY A 54 3.26 -7.45 18.99
C GLY A 54 4.74 -7.56 18.61
N ARG A 55 5.32 -8.76 18.66
CA ARG A 55 6.72 -8.98 18.24
C ARG A 55 6.97 -8.62 16.78
N ASN A 56 6.03 -8.92 15.88
CA ASN A 56 6.16 -8.58 14.46
C ASN A 56 6.12 -7.07 14.24
N ALA A 57 5.28 -6.35 14.99
CA ALA A 57 5.23 -4.90 14.95
C ALA A 57 6.54 -4.27 15.44
N ASP A 58 7.06 -4.76 16.57
CA ASP A 58 8.32 -4.29 17.14
C ASP A 58 9.49 -4.53 16.16
N ALA A 59 9.55 -5.73 15.56
CA ALA A 59 10.56 -6.06 14.57
C ALA A 59 10.52 -5.14 13.34
N LEU A 60 9.31 -4.72 12.91
CA LEU A 60 9.15 -3.81 11.80
C LEU A 60 9.64 -2.39 12.15
N ALA A 61 9.33 -1.89 13.34
CA ALA A 61 9.87 -0.61 13.82
C ALA A 61 11.41 -0.65 13.85
N LEU A 62 11.99 -1.72 14.40
CA LEU A 62 13.45 -1.93 14.42
C LEU A 62 14.06 -2.00 13.02
N TYR A 63 13.40 -2.65 12.06
CA TYR A 63 13.88 -2.74 10.67
C TYR A 63 14.06 -1.36 10.03
N PHE A 64 13.21 -0.39 10.39
CA PHE A 64 13.31 1.00 9.92
C PHE A 64 14.19 1.89 10.81
N GLY A 65 14.84 1.33 11.83
CA GLY A 65 15.69 2.07 12.77
C GLY A 65 14.92 2.88 13.81
N GLU A 66 13.63 2.60 13.98
CA GLU A 66 12.77 3.24 14.96
C GLU A 66 12.80 2.48 16.30
N ASP A 67 12.45 3.18 17.37
CA ASP A 67 12.25 2.59 18.70
C ASP A 67 10.81 2.06 18.84
N PRO A 68 10.60 0.73 18.99
CA PRO A 68 9.26 0.14 19.15
C PRO A 68 8.44 0.76 20.30
N ALA A 69 9.08 1.17 21.39
CA ALA A 69 8.39 1.77 22.53
C ALA A 69 7.79 3.16 22.21
N ARG A 70 8.25 3.77 21.11
CA ARG A 70 7.82 5.09 20.63
C ARG A 70 6.94 5.01 19.38
N CYS A 71 6.74 3.80 18.84
CA CYS A 71 5.96 3.56 17.63
C CYS A 71 4.76 2.65 17.95
N PRO A 72 3.58 3.24 18.22
CA PRO A 72 2.35 2.48 18.35
C PRO A 72 2.09 1.65 17.08
N PHE A 73 1.51 0.46 17.25
CA PHE A 73 1.19 -0.43 16.13
C PHE A 73 0.35 0.26 15.06
N GLU A 74 -0.61 1.10 15.47
CA GLU A 74 -1.47 1.86 14.57
C GLU A 74 -0.67 2.84 13.69
N GLN A 75 0.38 3.45 14.24
CA GLN A 75 1.28 4.33 13.49
C GLN A 75 2.07 3.54 12.45
N VAL A 76 2.56 2.35 12.81
CA VAL A 76 3.28 1.46 11.88
C VAL A 76 2.38 1.09 10.69
N VAL A 77 1.14 0.64 10.97
CA VAL A 77 0.16 0.29 9.93
C VAL A 77 -0.21 1.49 9.06
N SER A 78 -0.46 2.65 9.68
CA SER A 78 -0.80 3.89 8.96
C SER A 78 0.34 4.32 8.03
N THR A 79 1.59 4.22 8.49
CA THR A 79 2.77 4.56 7.71
C THR A 79 2.91 3.64 6.49
N MET A 80 2.80 2.32 6.68
CA MET A 80 2.83 1.36 5.56
C MET A 80 1.71 1.63 4.55
N LEU A 81 0.49 1.86 5.03
CA LEU A 81 -0.66 2.15 4.17
C LEU A 81 -0.45 3.41 3.34
N ASN A 82 0.06 4.47 3.96
CA ASN A 82 0.35 5.73 3.26
C ASN A 82 1.47 5.55 2.24
N PHE A 83 2.54 4.83 2.59
CA PHE A 83 3.62 4.50 1.66
C PHE A 83 3.09 3.78 0.42
N VAL A 84 2.33 2.70 0.59
CA VAL A 84 1.76 1.94 -0.54
C VAL A 84 0.87 2.83 -1.42
N ARG A 85 0.02 3.66 -0.81
CA ARG A 85 -0.85 4.59 -1.55
C ARG A 85 -0.04 5.60 -2.37
N MET A 86 0.99 6.20 -1.75
CA MET A 86 1.86 7.17 -2.42
C MET A 86 2.66 6.51 -3.54
N PHE A 87 3.18 5.30 -3.31
CA PHE A 87 3.94 4.55 -4.30
C PHE A 87 3.09 4.22 -5.54
N ILE A 88 1.87 3.73 -5.35
CA ILE A 88 0.92 3.47 -6.44
C ILE A 88 0.61 4.74 -7.22
N ARG A 89 0.39 5.86 -6.49
CA ARG A 89 0.13 7.15 -7.12
C ARG A 89 1.32 7.61 -7.99
N ALA A 90 2.53 7.57 -7.44
CA ALA A 90 3.76 7.95 -8.15
C ALA A 90 3.97 7.06 -9.39
N HIS A 91 3.71 5.76 -9.28
CA HIS A 91 3.77 4.85 -10.43
C HIS A 91 2.80 5.27 -11.55
N ASN A 92 1.56 5.57 -11.20
CA ASN A 92 0.56 6.02 -12.18
C ASN A 92 0.94 7.36 -12.83
N GLU A 93 1.47 8.30 -12.04
CA GLU A 93 1.94 9.60 -12.52
C GLU A 93 3.13 9.45 -13.48
N ASN A 94 4.09 8.57 -13.16
CA ASN A 94 5.23 8.25 -14.02
C ASN A 94 4.80 7.63 -15.35
N CYS A 95 3.85 6.70 -15.34
CA CYS A 95 3.31 6.09 -16.56
C CYS A 95 2.65 7.14 -17.48
N LYS A 96 1.85 8.05 -16.92
CA LYS A 96 1.22 9.14 -17.68
C LYS A 96 2.26 10.10 -18.28
N HIS A 97 3.29 10.44 -17.49
CA HIS A 97 4.36 11.32 -17.95
C HIS A 97 5.15 10.69 -19.11
N LEU A 98 5.47 9.40 -19.01
CA LEU A 98 6.15 8.65 -20.07
C LEU A 98 5.35 8.61 -21.38
N GLU A 99 4.03 8.40 -21.30
CA GLU A 99 3.15 8.43 -22.47
C GLU A 99 3.11 9.82 -23.12
N PHE A 100 3.05 10.88 -22.30
CA PHE A 100 3.04 12.26 -22.79
C PHE A 100 4.33 12.60 -23.53
N GLU A 101 5.49 12.31 -22.94
CA GLU A 101 6.80 12.56 -23.56
C GLU A 101 6.97 11.76 -24.86
N LYS A 102 6.53 10.50 -24.90
CA LYS A 102 6.55 9.69 -26.12
C LYS A 102 5.71 10.30 -27.24
N ARG A 103 4.50 10.79 -26.92
CA ARG A 103 3.62 11.46 -27.91
C ARG A 103 4.22 12.79 -28.38
N LYS A 104 4.85 13.55 -27.48
CA LYS A 104 5.51 14.82 -27.81
C LYS A 104 6.68 14.59 -28.77
N ALA A 105 7.56 13.65 -28.46
CA ALA A 105 8.71 13.29 -29.31
C ALA A 105 8.26 12.81 -30.70
N GLN A 106 7.18 12.02 -30.79
CA GLN A 106 6.61 11.61 -32.08
C GLN A 106 6.12 12.80 -32.92
N LYS A 107 5.38 13.73 -32.29
CA LYS A 107 4.88 14.94 -32.97
C LYS A 107 6.01 15.85 -33.44
N GLU A 108 7.05 16.03 -32.61
CA GLU A 108 8.22 16.84 -32.98
C GLU A 108 8.97 16.21 -34.17
N ALA A 109 9.19 14.89 -34.15
CA ALA A 109 9.81 14.17 -35.26
C ALA A 109 8.99 14.22 -36.57
N GLU A 110 7.65 14.15 -36.49
CA GLU A 110 6.78 14.34 -37.66
C GLU A 110 6.88 15.77 -38.21
N ASN A 111 6.88 16.78 -37.33
CA ASN A 111 6.96 18.19 -37.72
C ASN A 111 8.32 18.53 -38.38
N GLU A 112 9.42 17.97 -37.87
CA GLU A 112 10.74 18.12 -38.52
C GLU A 112 10.80 17.46 -39.89
N LYS A 113 10.23 16.25 -40.05
CA LYS A 113 10.13 15.58 -41.36
C LYS A 113 9.33 16.40 -42.38
N LEU A 114 8.24 17.03 -41.95
CA LEU A 114 7.43 17.91 -42.81
C LEU A 114 8.21 19.16 -43.24
N LYS A 115 8.98 19.78 -42.34
CA LYS A 115 9.84 20.94 -42.65
C LYS A 115 10.96 20.59 -43.63
N LEU A 116 11.63 19.45 -43.45
CA LEU A 116 12.66 18.96 -44.36
C LEU A 116 12.09 18.58 -45.75
N GLY A 117 10.85 18.07 -45.79
CA GLY A 117 10.14 17.78 -47.04
C GLY A 117 9.71 19.03 -47.81
N ALA A 118 9.34 20.11 -47.10
CA ALA A 118 8.99 21.40 -47.70
C ALA A 118 10.21 22.12 -48.29
N SER A 119 11.37 22.07 -47.62
CA SER A 119 12.60 22.73 -48.09
C SER A 119 13.25 22.05 -49.31
N LYS A 120 12.86 20.80 -49.65
CA LYS A 120 13.27 20.14 -50.90
C LYS A 120 12.41 20.51 -52.11
N ARG A 121 11.37 21.35 -51.94
CA ARG A 121 10.50 21.85 -53.01
C ARG A 121 10.63 23.37 -53.14
N GLU A 122 11.81 23.87 -53.51
CA GLU A 122 11.91 25.20 -54.14
C GLU A 122 12.20 25.04 -55.64
N PRO A 123 11.51 25.80 -56.52
CA PRO A 123 11.47 25.51 -57.95
C PRO A 123 12.74 26.01 -58.66
N GLN A 124 13.44 25.11 -59.35
CA GLN A 124 14.36 25.47 -60.42
C GLN A 124 13.58 26.10 -61.58
N HIS A 125 13.19 27.37 -61.47
CA HIS A 125 12.66 28.09 -62.63
C HIS A 125 12.79 29.60 -62.46
N LEU A 126 13.97 30.16 -62.73
CA LEU A 126 14.15 31.55 -63.19
C LEU A 126 15.60 31.72 -63.62
N ILE A 127 15.84 31.73 -64.93
CA ILE A 127 16.65 32.69 -65.71
C ILE A 127 16.68 32.13 -67.15
N GLN A 128 15.70 32.54 -67.96
CA GLN A 128 15.86 32.58 -69.41
C GLN A 128 15.16 33.86 -69.90
N SER A 129 15.86 34.99 -69.78
CA SER A 129 15.48 36.23 -70.45
C SER A 129 16.61 36.66 -71.39
N SER A 130 16.39 36.31 -72.64
CA SER A 130 16.75 36.99 -73.90
C SER A 130 17.76 38.14 -73.84
N LEU A 131 18.93 37.91 -74.43
CA LEU A 131 19.84 38.96 -74.88
C LEU A 131 20.29 38.72 -76.33
N LYS A 132 19.83 39.64 -77.19
CA LYS A 132 20.45 40.23 -78.41
C LYS A 132 20.71 39.30 -79.61
N SER A 133 20.03 39.54 -80.74
CA SER A 133 20.25 40.59 -81.77
C SER A 133 21.27 40.15 -82.83
N GLY A 134 20.85 40.14 -84.09
CA GLY A 134 21.73 39.88 -85.24
C GLY A 134 20.96 39.68 -86.53
N ASN A 135 20.52 40.79 -87.13
CA ASN A 135 20.06 40.87 -88.52
C ASN A 135 21.20 40.46 -89.48
N ILE A 136 20.89 39.93 -90.68
CA ILE A 136 21.46 40.32 -91.99
C ILE A 136 21.10 39.26 -93.06
N LYS A 137 20.30 39.73 -94.03
CA LYS A 137 20.14 39.36 -95.45
C LYS A 137 19.81 37.92 -95.83
#